data_AF-A0A6V7JTE3-F1
#
_entry.id   AF-A0A6V7JTE3-F1
#
_cell.length_a   1.000
_cell.length_b   1.000
_cell.length_c   1.000
_cell.angle_alpha   90.00
_cell.angle_beta   90.00
_cell.angle_gamma   90.00
#
_symmetry.space_group_name_H-M   'P 1'
#
loop_
_entity.id
_entity.type
_entity.pdbx_description
1 polymer ?
#
loop_
_entity_poly.entity_id
_entity_poly.type
_entity_poly.pdbx_seq_one_letter_code
_entity_poly.pdbx_strand_id
1 'polypeptide(L)' 'MAGRFLVSSVLRKAQPAANQLRFYSHDEPPPRYKIGKREVVGYGLNGEEAYLDLEECPMPAIRYKEVTPEIQ' A
#
# COMPACT_ATOMS: atom_id res chain seq x y z
N MET A 1 37.62 24.07 32.02
CA MET A 1 37.44 22.60 32.09
C MET A 1 36.05 22.33 32.65
N ALA A 2 35.02 22.26 31.80
CA ALA A 2 34.30 21.02 31.43
C ALA A 2 33.55 20.39 32.63
N GLY A 3 32.24 20.14 32.62
CA GLY A 3 31.25 20.22 31.56
C GLY A 3 29.84 20.05 32.14
N ARG A 4 28.86 20.66 31.47
CA ARG A 4 27.43 20.40 31.69
C ARG A 4 26.97 19.53 30.53
N PHE A 5 26.89 18.23 30.76
CA PHE A 5 26.28 17.31 29.80
C PHE A 5 24.76 17.47 29.86
N LEU A 6 24.20 18.16 28.87
CA LEU A 6 22.76 18.10 28.58
C LEU A 6 22.49 16.79 27.85
N VAL A 7 22.12 15.75 28.60
CA VAL A 7 21.52 14.55 28.03
C VAL A 7 20.06 14.90 27.72
N SER A 8 19.76 15.27 26.48
CA SER A 8 18.38 15.26 25.99
C SER A 8 18.01 13.82 25.68
N SER A 9 17.33 13.16 26.61
CA SER A 9 16.61 11.92 26.33
C SER A 9 15.41 12.25 25.45
N VAL A 10 15.66 12.41 24.14
CA VAL A 10 14.61 12.36 23.14
C VAL A 10 14.12 10.91 23.13
N LEU A 11 13.09 10.64 23.94
CA LEU A 11 12.30 9.44 23.83
C LEU A 11 11.69 9.46 22.43
N ARG A 12 12.33 8.81 21.45
CA ARG A 12 11.69 8.52 20.17
C ARG A 12 10.46 7.70 20.54
N LYS A 13 9.27 8.28 20.47
CA LYS A 13 8.02 7.50 20.44
C LYS A 13 8.18 6.55 19.27
N ALA A 14 8.50 5.29 19.55
CA ALA A 14 8.42 4.24 18.56
C ALA A 14 6.95 4.25 18.12
N GLN A 15 6.69 4.78 16.92
CA GLN A 15 5.44 4.46 16.27
C GLN A 15 5.46 2.95 16.13
N PRO A 16 4.50 2.21 16.72
CA PRO A 16 4.44 0.79 16.44
C PRO A 16 4.33 0.70 14.91
N ALA A 17 5.24 -0.06 14.30
CA ALA A 17 5.10 -0.47 12.92
C ALA A 17 3.80 -1.26 12.87
N ALA A 18 2.71 -0.55 12.63
CA ALA A 18 1.42 -1.14 12.43
C ALA A 18 1.60 -1.97 11.17
N ASN A 19 1.82 -3.28 11.35
CA ASN A 19 1.30 -4.26 10.43
C ASN A 19 -0.19 -3.97 10.36
N GLN A 20 -0.55 -3.06 9.44
CA GLN A 20 -1.92 -2.76 9.08
C GLN A 20 -2.44 -4.02 8.41
N LEU A 21 -2.87 -4.99 9.22
CA LEU A 21 -3.90 -5.93 8.82
C LEU A 21 -5.01 -5.06 8.24
N ARG A 22 -5.15 -5.09 6.91
CA ARG A 22 -6.19 -4.38 6.19
C ARG A 22 -7.50 -5.11 6.52
N PHE A 23 -8.05 -4.81 7.69
CA PHE A 23 -9.42 -5.15 8.01
C PHE A 23 -10.29 -4.31 7.07
N TYR A 24 -10.86 -4.94 6.04
CA TYR A 24 -11.92 -4.33 5.26
C TYR A 24 -13.10 -4.11 6.22
N SER A 25 -13.25 -2.91 6.76
CA SER A 25 -14.50 -2.54 7.42
C SER A 25 -15.61 -2.61 6.38
N HIS A 26 -16.73 -3.25 6.72
CA HIS A 26 -17.89 -3.31 5.82
C HIS A 26 -18.38 -1.93 5.36
N ASP A 27 -18.01 -0.87 6.09
CA ASP A 27 -18.32 0.53 5.78
C ASP A 27 -17.38 1.17 4.73
N GLU A 28 -16.29 0.52 4.34
CA GLU A 28 -15.43 1.01 3.25
C GLU A 28 -16.06 0.69 1.89
N PRO A 29 -16.02 1.62 0.92
CA PRO A 29 -16.51 1.35 -0.42
C PRO A 29 -15.71 0.17 -1.02
N PRO A 30 -16.33 -0.63 -1.92
CA PRO A 30 -15.70 -1.80 -2.49
C PRO A 30 -14.34 -1.45 -3.12
N PRO A 31 -13.37 -2.38 -3.16
CA PRO A 31 -12.01 -2.13 -3.67
C PRO A 31 -11.98 -1.42 -5.03
N ARG A 32 -12.98 -1.70 -5.87
CA ARG A 32 -13.22 -1.06 -7.16
C ARG A 32 -13.28 0.48 -7.13
N TYR A 33 -13.66 1.08 -6.01
CA TYR A 33 -13.64 2.54 -5.87
C TYR A 33 -12.21 3.10 -5.83
N LYS A 34 -11.25 2.33 -5.31
CA LYS A 34 -9.85 2.76 -5.13
C LYS A 34 -9.02 2.64 -6.40
N ILE A 35 -9.41 1.77 -7.33
CA ILE A 35 -8.63 1.43 -8.53
C ILE A 35 -8.92 2.35 -9.73
N GLY A 36 -9.98 3.14 -9.67
CA GLY A 36 -10.39 4.02 -10.77
C GLY A 36 -10.89 3.23 -12.00
N LYS A 37 -10.50 3.65 -13.21
CA LYS A 37 -10.88 2.98 -14.47
C LYS A 37 -9.87 1.93 -14.93
N ARG A 38 -8.99 1.47 -14.04
CA ARG A 38 -8.01 0.44 -14.36
C ARG A 38 -8.72 -0.90 -14.57
N GLU A 39 -8.26 -1.63 -15.57
CA GLU A 39 -8.76 -2.98 -15.85
C GLU A 39 -8.23 -3.97 -14.81
N VAL A 40 -9.10 -4.87 -14.37
CA VAL A 40 -8.76 -6.05 -13.57
C VAL A 40 -8.47 -7.20 -14.53
N VAL A 41 -7.20 -7.62 -14.59
CA VAL A 41 -6.69 -8.59 -15.59
C VAL A 41 -6.49 -9.98 -14.96
N GLY A 42 -6.50 -10.09 -13.64
CA GLY A 42 -6.31 -11.36 -12.96
C GLY A 42 -6.69 -11.30 -11.49
N TYR A 43 -6.19 -12.28 -10.73
CA TYR A 43 -6.39 -12.39 -9.28
C TYR A 43 -5.10 -12.08 -8.56
N GLY A 44 -5.14 -11.20 -7.57
CA GLY A 44 -3.99 -10.89 -6.74
C GLY A 44 -3.87 -11.86 -5.57
N LEU A 45 -3.07 -11.46 -4.58
CA LEU A 45 -2.91 -12.25 -3.36
C LEU A 45 -4.27 -12.48 -2.69
N ASN A 46 -4.59 -13.74 -2.38
CA ASN A 46 -5.86 -14.15 -1.77
C ASN A 46 -7.12 -13.73 -2.57
N GLY A 47 -6.99 -13.56 -3.89
CA GLY A 47 -8.10 -13.15 -4.76
C GLY A 47 -8.39 -11.64 -4.72
N GLU A 48 -7.54 -10.84 -4.07
CA GLU A 48 -7.72 -9.39 -4.03
C GLU A 48 -7.34 -8.75 -5.38
N GLU A 49 -8.13 -7.75 -5.79
CA GLU A 49 -7.80 -6.86 -6.90
C GLU A 49 -6.71 -5.87 -6.39
N ALA A 50 -5.44 -6.30 -6.37
CA ALA A 50 -4.33 -5.51 -5.87
C ALA A 50 -3.23 -5.27 -6.91
N TYR A 51 -2.63 -4.08 -6.88
CA TYR A 51 -1.42 -3.76 -7.64
C TYR A 51 -0.18 -3.98 -6.75
N LEU A 52 0.75 -4.82 -7.20
CA LEU A 52 1.98 -5.15 -6.49
C LEU A 52 3.15 -4.97 -7.46
N ASP A 53 4.07 -4.06 -7.13
CA ASP A 53 5.29 -3.82 -7.92
C ASP A 53 6.43 -4.67 -7.34
N LEU A 54 6.32 -5.98 -7.56
CA LEU A 54 7.24 -6.98 -7.04
C LEU A 54 7.74 -7.84 -8.20
N GLU A 55 9.00 -8.24 -8.17
CA GLU A 55 9.61 -9.12 -9.19
C GLU A 55 8.89 -10.47 -9.29
N GLU A 56 8.35 -10.96 -8.16
CA GLU A 56 7.58 -12.21 -8.09
C GLU A 56 6.17 -12.09 -8.69
N CYS A 57 5.68 -10.86 -8.92
CA CYS A 57 4.36 -10.57 -9.46
C CYS A 57 4.48 -9.79 -10.77
N PRO A 58 5.02 -10.40 -11.84
CA PRO A 58 5.25 -9.71 -13.12
C PRO A 58 3.95 -9.28 -13.81
N MET A 59 2.82 -9.89 -13.44
CA MET A 59 1.49 -9.56 -13.96
C MET A 59 0.52 -9.37 -12.79
N PRO A 60 0.47 -8.16 -12.19
CA PRO A 60 -0.43 -7.87 -11.08
C PRO A 60 -1.90 -7.92 -11.51
N ALA A 61 -2.79 -8.07 -10.53
CA ALA A 61 -4.22 -8.25 -10.75
C ALA A 61 -4.89 -7.04 -11.44
N ILE A 62 -4.32 -5.84 -11.25
CA ILE A 62 -4.78 -4.59 -11.85
C ILE A 62 -3.67 -4.03 -12.72
N ARG A 63 -4.03 -3.40 -13.85
CA ARG A 63 -3.04 -2.67 -14.67
C ARG A 63 -2.44 -1.46 -13.95
N TYR A 64 -1.19 -1.15 -14.25
CA TYR A 64 -0.52 0.07 -13.75
C TYR A 64 -1.28 1.35 -14.12
N LYS A 65 -1.69 1.44 -15.40
CA LYS A 65 -2.37 2.60 -15.99
C LYS A 65 -3.79 2.24 -16.42
N GLU A 66 -4.66 3.25 -16.43
CA GLU A 66 -6.01 3.14 -16.97
C GLU A 66 -5.97 2.83 -18.48
N VAL A 67 -7.01 2.16 -18.97
CA VAL A 67 -7.14 1.85 -20.40
C VAL A 67 -7.44 3.14 -21.15
N THR A 68 -6.50 3.56 -21.99
CA THR A 68 -6.65 4.65 -22.96
C THR A 68 -6.55 4.09 -24.37
N PRO A 69 -7.08 4.77 -25.41
CA PRO A 69 -7.04 4.28 -26.79
C PRO A 69 -5.62 3.96 -27.32
N GLU A 70 -4.61 4.60 -26.75
CA GLU A 70 -3.19 4.38 -27.06
C GLU A 70 -2.64 3.01 -26.59
N ILE A 71 -3.32 2.37 -25.64
CA ILE A 71 -2.83 1.18 -24.90
C ILE A 71 -3.84 0.00 -25.06
N GLN A 72 -4.76 0.10 -26.01
CA GLN A 72 -5.89 -0.82 -26.15
C GLN A 72 -5.52 -2.14 -26.84
#